data_AF-A0A7S1AK02-F1
#
_entry.id   AF-A0A7S1AK02-F1
#
_cell.length_a   1.000
_cell.length_b   1.000
_cell.length_c   1.000
_cell.angle_alpha   90.00
_cell.angle_beta   90.00
_cell.angle_gamma   90.00
#
_symmetry.space_group_name_H-M   'P 1'
#
loop_
_entity.id
_entity.type
_entity.pdbx_description
1 polymer ?
#
loop_
_entity_poly.entity_id
_entity_poly.type
_entity_poly.pdbx_seq_one_letter_code
_entity_poly.pdbx_strand_id
1 'polypeptide(L)'
;IFLSETGGGHRASAVALQAALTEQYGERVTVRVVDFIREATPWPWSKAPEGYQVLGKMPMIYKQLYDCEGASVSWRQTKTYQMVWWHCRESVLKYLEQILQIGCDMIISVHPLINHMIIDALDTLGARIPVVTVVTDLGSAHLSWFDPRVDEIVVPSSQVRQLAVQYGFAREKIFLCGLPVREKFWHCPESQSKVVLKKQLGLRGTVVLLMGGGEGFGAMF
;
A
#
# COMPACT_ATOMS: atom_id res chain seq x y z
N ILE A 1 -6.52 -7.15 5.44
CA ILE A 1 -5.52 -6.18 4.93
C ILE A 1 -4.82 -6.79 3.74
N PHE A 2 -4.96 -6.17 2.57
CA PHE A 2 -4.32 -6.59 1.33
C PHE A 2 -3.08 -5.76 1.04
N LEU A 3 -1.98 -6.44 0.74
CA LEU A 3 -0.71 -5.88 0.29
C LEU A 3 -0.20 -6.65 -0.93
N SER A 4 0.96 -6.27 -1.43
CA SER A 4 1.78 -7.11 -2.30
C SER A 4 3.25 -6.92 -1.90
N GLU A 5 4.05 -7.99 -1.94
CA GLU A 5 5.49 -7.96 -1.61
C GLU A 5 6.38 -7.34 -2.70
N THR A 6 5.82 -6.46 -3.52
CA THR A 6 6.48 -5.65 -4.57
C THR A 6 7.34 -4.51 -3.97
N GLY A 7 8.07 -4.81 -2.88
CA GLY A 7 8.89 -3.86 -2.11
C GLY A 7 8.54 -3.85 -0.61
N GLY A 8 9.53 -3.65 0.26
CA GLY A 8 9.38 -3.82 1.72
C GLY A 8 8.47 -2.81 2.44
N GLY A 9 8.16 -1.65 1.83
CA GLY A 9 7.42 -0.55 2.48
C GLY A 9 5.95 -0.87 2.78
N HIS A 10 5.27 -1.56 1.87
CA HIS A 10 3.85 -1.91 2.03
C HIS A 10 3.63 -2.92 3.17
N ARG A 11 4.53 -3.91 3.29
CA ARG A 11 4.50 -4.91 4.37
C ARG A 11 4.68 -4.28 5.74
N ALA A 12 5.57 -3.30 5.88
CA ALA A 12 5.75 -2.60 7.15
C ALA A 12 4.46 -1.90 7.61
N SER A 13 3.76 -1.25 6.68
CA SER A 13 2.49 -0.56 6.94
C SER A 13 1.36 -1.53 7.28
N ALA A 14 1.22 -2.64 6.54
CA ALA A 14 0.21 -3.67 6.84
C ALA A 14 0.40 -4.29 8.24
N VAL A 15 1.64 -4.59 8.62
CA VAL A 15 1.96 -5.14 9.94
C VAL A 15 1.72 -4.11 11.03
N ALA A 16 2.04 -2.83 10.79
CA ALA A 16 1.74 -1.76 11.74
C ALA A 16 0.24 -1.61 11.98
N LEU A 17 -0.57 -1.63 10.92
CA LEU A 17 -2.04 -1.59 11.02
C LEU A 17 -2.59 -2.82 11.74
N GLN A 18 -2.09 -4.02 11.41
CA GLN A 18 -2.51 -5.26 12.08
C GLN A 18 -2.23 -5.19 13.58
N ALA A 19 -1.02 -4.77 13.97
CA ALA A 19 -0.65 -4.62 15.37
C ALA A 19 -1.55 -3.61 16.09
N ALA A 20 -1.72 -2.41 15.52
CA ALA A 20 -2.54 -1.36 16.12
C ALA A 20 -4.02 -1.77 16.27
N LEU A 21 -4.61 -2.42 15.27
CA LEU A 21 -5.99 -2.91 15.34
C LEU A 21 -6.16 -4.01 16.40
N THR A 22 -5.20 -4.94 16.46
CA THR A 22 -5.23 -6.04 17.44
C THR A 22 -5.07 -5.50 18.86
N GLU A 23 -4.18 -4.54 19.07
CA GLU A 23 -3.96 -3.90 20.37
C GLU A 23 -5.17 -3.10 20.84
N GLN A 24 -5.75 -2.27 19.97
CA GLN A 24 -6.86 -1.39 20.31
C GLN A 24 -8.18 -2.15 20.54
N TYR A 25 -8.43 -3.21 19.77
CA TYR A 25 -9.72 -3.88 19.74
C TYR A 25 -9.73 -5.31 20.30
N GLY A 26 -8.56 -5.93 20.46
CA GLY A 26 -8.41 -7.29 20.99
C GLY A 26 -9.21 -8.31 20.18
N GLU A 27 -9.90 -9.21 20.86
CA GLU A 27 -10.71 -10.28 20.25
C GLU A 27 -11.94 -9.78 19.49
N ARG A 28 -12.26 -8.47 19.54
CA ARG A 28 -13.39 -7.89 18.78
C ARG A 28 -13.12 -7.83 17.28
N VAL A 29 -11.87 -7.95 16.85
CA VAL A 29 -11.48 -7.92 15.43
C VAL A 29 -10.53 -9.07 15.13
N THR A 30 -10.71 -9.72 13.99
CA THR A 30 -9.74 -10.67 13.45
C THR A 30 -9.07 -10.05 12.24
N VAL A 31 -7.77 -9.79 12.32
CA VAL A 31 -7.03 -9.12 11.25
C VAL A 31 -6.12 -10.08 10.51
N ARG A 32 -6.41 -10.30 9.24
CA ARG A 32 -5.57 -11.10 8.32
C ARG A 32 -4.82 -10.19 7.35
N VAL A 33 -3.53 -10.43 7.21
CA VAL A 33 -2.66 -9.78 6.23
C VAL A 33 -2.39 -10.76 5.10
N VAL A 34 -2.58 -10.34 3.86
CA VAL A 34 -2.58 -11.20 2.67
C VAL A 34 -1.81 -10.51 1.55
N ASP A 35 -0.94 -11.25 0.86
CA ASP A 35 -0.38 -10.82 -0.42
C ASP A 35 -1.41 -11.08 -1.52
N PHE A 36 -2.17 -10.03 -1.84
CA PHE A 36 -3.30 -10.12 -2.76
C PHE A 36 -2.85 -10.43 -4.19
N ILE A 37 -1.73 -9.87 -4.67
CA ILE A 37 -1.27 -10.16 -6.02
C ILE A 37 -0.89 -11.64 -6.11
N ARG A 38 -0.15 -12.15 -5.13
CA ARG A 38 0.30 -13.55 -5.13
C ARG A 38 -0.85 -14.54 -5.00
N GLU A 39 -1.85 -14.24 -4.17
CA GLU A 39 -2.95 -15.17 -3.89
C GLU A 39 -4.13 -15.06 -4.87
N ALA A 40 -4.43 -13.85 -5.37
CA ALA A 40 -5.64 -13.59 -6.16
C ALA A 40 -5.41 -13.56 -7.67
N THR A 41 -4.17 -13.43 -8.15
CA THR A 41 -3.87 -13.34 -9.60
C THR A 41 -3.23 -14.62 -10.14
N PRO A 42 -3.41 -14.95 -11.43
CA PRO A 42 -2.77 -16.11 -12.04
C PRO A 42 -1.32 -15.81 -12.46
N TRP A 43 -0.58 -16.85 -12.86
CA TRP A 43 0.69 -16.66 -13.54
C TRP A 43 0.49 -15.82 -14.84
N PRO A 44 1.42 -14.90 -15.18
CA PRO A 44 2.68 -14.59 -14.50
C PRO A 44 2.58 -13.58 -13.35
N TRP A 45 1.42 -12.95 -13.15
CA TRP A 45 1.24 -11.86 -12.17
C TRP A 45 1.41 -12.31 -10.72
N SER A 46 1.06 -13.55 -10.42
CA SER A 46 1.31 -14.15 -9.10
C SER A 46 2.80 -14.23 -8.73
N LYS A 47 3.68 -14.06 -9.73
CA LYS A 47 5.15 -13.99 -9.61
C LYS A 47 5.71 -12.58 -9.83
N ALA A 48 4.84 -11.59 -9.96
CA ALA A 48 5.23 -10.20 -10.09
C ALA A 48 6.02 -9.68 -8.88
N PRO A 49 5.75 -10.05 -7.61
CA PRO A 49 6.58 -9.61 -6.48
C PRO A 49 8.06 -9.97 -6.67
N GLU A 50 8.36 -11.20 -7.08
CA GLU A 50 9.73 -11.65 -7.37
C GLU A 50 10.30 -10.95 -8.62
N GLY A 51 9.49 -10.74 -9.66
CA GLY A 51 9.87 -10.02 -10.88
C GLY A 51 10.08 -8.51 -10.67
N TYR A 52 9.39 -7.90 -9.72
CA TYR A 52 9.46 -6.47 -9.41
C TYR A 52 10.78 -6.11 -8.72
N GLN A 53 11.34 -7.03 -7.91
CA GLN A 53 12.71 -6.90 -7.40
C GLN A 53 13.76 -6.81 -8.52
N VAL A 54 13.46 -7.37 -9.69
CA VAL A 54 14.31 -7.30 -10.89
C VAL A 54 14.01 -6.05 -11.71
N LEU A 55 12.73 -5.71 -11.90
CA LEU A 55 12.30 -4.53 -12.68
C LEU A 55 12.63 -3.20 -12.00
N GLY A 56 12.59 -3.12 -10.67
CA GLY A 56 13.02 -1.93 -9.94
C GLY A 56 14.53 -1.64 -10.06
N LYS A 57 15.33 -2.61 -10.53
CA LYS A 57 16.73 -2.39 -10.93
C LYS A 57 16.86 -1.80 -12.35
N MET A 58 15.75 -1.54 -13.04
CA MET A 58 15.69 -0.99 -14.40
C MET A 58 14.96 0.38 -14.39
N PRO A 59 15.69 1.49 -14.13
CA PRO A 59 15.11 2.82 -13.92
C PRO A 59 14.22 3.34 -15.06
N MET A 60 14.47 2.91 -16.30
CA MET A 60 13.70 3.30 -17.48
C MET A 60 12.26 2.75 -17.49
N ILE A 61 12.06 1.49 -17.06
CA ILE A 61 10.72 0.87 -17.02
C ILE A 61 9.91 1.49 -15.88
N TYR A 62 10.56 1.71 -14.74
CA TYR A 62 9.96 2.40 -13.60
C TYR A 62 9.55 3.84 -13.99
N LYS A 63 10.45 4.59 -14.65
CA LYS A 63 10.15 5.94 -15.13
C LYS A 63 9.04 5.99 -16.17
N GLN A 64 8.99 5.03 -17.11
CA GLN A 64 7.91 4.96 -18.11
C GLN A 64 6.55 4.63 -17.49
N LEU A 65 6.49 3.77 -16.46
CA LEU A 65 5.26 3.51 -15.71
C LEU A 65 4.71 4.80 -15.05
N TYR A 66 5.60 5.63 -14.50
CA TYR A 66 5.25 6.92 -13.89
C TYR A 66 4.97 8.05 -14.92
N ASP A 67 5.72 8.11 -16.03
CA ASP A 67 5.61 9.18 -17.03
C ASP A 67 4.44 8.97 -18.01
N CYS A 68 3.99 7.73 -18.22
CA CYS A 68 2.84 7.43 -19.09
C CYS A 68 1.48 7.88 -18.52
N GLU A 69 1.45 8.41 -17.30
CA GLU A 69 0.24 8.87 -16.62
C GLU A 69 -0.20 10.29 -17.02
N GLY A 70 0.67 11.06 -17.69
CA GLY A 70 0.47 12.50 -17.93
C GLY A 70 -0.78 12.92 -18.70
N ALA A 71 -1.55 11.98 -19.27
CA ALA A 71 -2.80 12.25 -19.97
C ALA A 71 -4.04 11.50 -19.42
N SER A 72 -3.88 10.59 -18.45
CA SER A 72 -4.99 9.76 -17.95
C SER A 72 -5.60 10.34 -16.68
N VAL A 73 -6.93 10.47 -16.65
CA VAL A 73 -7.67 10.97 -15.46
C VAL A 73 -7.85 9.88 -14.39
N SER A 74 -7.75 8.61 -14.79
CA SER A 74 -7.87 7.45 -13.89
C SER A 74 -7.00 6.29 -14.36
N TRP A 75 -6.33 5.62 -13.42
CA TRP A 75 -5.52 4.42 -13.67
C TRP A 75 -6.33 3.32 -14.36
N ARG A 76 -7.61 3.18 -13.96
CA ARG A 76 -8.55 2.22 -14.55
C ARG A 76 -8.72 2.38 -16.06
N GLN A 77 -8.55 3.58 -16.59
CA GLN A 77 -8.73 3.87 -18.02
C GLN A 77 -7.48 3.58 -18.86
N THR A 78 -6.34 3.29 -18.21
CA THR A 78 -5.11 2.99 -18.92
C THR A 78 -5.20 1.63 -19.63
N LYS A 79 -4.55 1.52 -20.79
CA LYS A 79 -4.44 0.24 -21.51
C LYS A 79 -3.75 -0.84 -20.67
N THR A 80 -2.78 -0.43 -19.84
CA THR A 80 -2.06 -1.29 -18.91
C THR A 80 -3.03 -1.94 -17.94
N TYR A 81 -3.84 -1.15 -17.22
CA TYR A 81 -4.83 -1.70 -16.30
C TYR A 81 -5.81 -2.64 -17.02
N GLN A 82 -6.37 -2.21 -18.16
CA GLN A 82 -7.35 -3.01 -18.90
C GLN A 82 -6.80 -4.38 -19.32
N MET A 83 -5.54 -4.42 -19.77
CA MET A 83 -4.87 -5.68 -20.11
C MET A 83 -4.68 -6.57 -18.88
N VAL A 84 -4.16 -6.03 -17.78
CA VAL A 84 -3.93 -6.80 -16.55
C VAL A 84 -5.25 -7.31 -15.98
N TRP A 85 -6.27 -6.45 -15.93
CA TRP A 85 -7.60 -6.80 -15.44
C TRP A 85 -8.24 -7.90 -16.28
N TRP A 86 -8.21 -7.79 -17.61
CA TRP A 86 -8.72 -8.85 -18.50
C TRP A 86 -8.13 -10.23 -18.16
N HIS A 87 -6.82 -10.29 -17.92
CA HIS A 87 -6.14 -11.55 -17.59
C HIS A 87 -6.39 -12.04 -16.16
N CYS A 88 -6.56 -11.13 -15.21
CA CYS A 88 -6.67 -11.48 -13.78
C CYS A 88 -8.12 -11.64 -13.29
N ARG A 89 -9.10 -11.09 -14.02
CA ARG A 89 -10.51 -10.93 -13.59
C ARG A 89 -11.08 -12.19 -12.96
N GLU A 90 -11.09 -13.32 -13.67
CA GLU A 90 -11.72 -14.56 -13.19
C GLU A 90 -11.09 -15.08 -11.88
N SER A 91 -9.77 -15.00 -11.78
CA SER A 91 -9.03 -15.42 -10.58
C SER A 91 -9.33 -14.51 -9.39
N VAL A 92 -9.36 -13.20 -9.63
CA VAL A 92 -9.65 -12.20 -8.58
C VAL A 92 -11.11 -12.33 -8.10
N LEU A 93 -12.06 -12.53 -9.01
CA LEU A 93 -13.46 -12.76 -8.68
C LEU A 93 -13.62 -13.98 -7.79
N LYS A 94 -13.03 -15.11 -8.19
CA LYS A 94 -13.06 -16.36 -7.42
C LYS A 94 -12.44 -16.18 -6.04
N TYR A 95 -11.32 -15.48 -5.95
CA TYR A 95 -10.64 -15.22 -4.67
C TYR A 95 -11.52 -14.37 -3.73
N LEU A 96 -12.08 -13.27 -4.23
CA LEU A 96 -12.92 -12.40 -3.41
C LEU A 96 -14.24 -13.06 -3.03
N GLU A 97 -14.84 -13.88 -3.91
CA GLU A 97 -16.00 -14.69 -3.57
C GLU A 97 -15.72 -15.61 -2.37
N GLN A 98 -14.55 -16.26 -2.33
CA GLN A 98 -14.14 -17.08 -1.18
C GLN A 98 -13.95 -16.25 0.09
N ILE A 99 -13.34 -15.07 -0.02
CA ILE A 99 -13.16 -14.15 1.13
C ILE A 99 -14.52 -13.71 1.68
N LEU A 100 -15.48 -13.39 0.81
CA LEU A 100 -16.84 -13.03 1.21
C LEU A 100 -17.56 -14.19 1.89
N GLN A 101 -17.42 -15.41 1.38
CA GLN A 101 -18.00 -16.63 1.99
C GLN A 101 -17.44 -16.94 3.38
N ILE A 102 -16.17 -16.63 3.63
CA ILE A 102 -15.52 -16.81 4.95
C ILE A 102 -16.04 -15.79 5.98
N GLY A 103 -16.66 -14.70 5.53
CA GLY A 103 -17.11 -13.61 6.39
C GLY A 103 -16.02 -12.55 6.55
N CYS A 104 -16.02 -11.56 5.65
CA CYS A 104 -15.15 -10.40 5.71
C CYS A 104 -16.00 -9.15 5.89
N ASP A 105 -15.70 -8.34 6.91
CA ASP A 105 -16.47 -7.13 7.22
C ASP A 105 -15.84 -5.85 6.66
N MET A 106 -14.54 -5.87 6.34
CA MET A 106 -13.82 -4.73 5.79
C MET A 106 -12.54 -5.16 5.06
N ILE A 107 -12.24 -4.49 3.95
CA ILE A 107 -10.96 -4.60 3.24
C ILE A 107 -10.16 -3.32 3.44
N ILE A 108 -8.91 -3.47 3.89
CA ILE A 108 -7.93 -2.38 3.89
C ILE A 108 -6.86 -2.72 2.87
N SER A 109 -6.65 -1.84 1.89
CA SER A 109 -5.59 -1.96 0.90
C SER A 109 -4.44 -1.03 1.22
N VAL A 110 -3.21 -1.56 1.23
CA VAL A 110 -1.97 -0.77 1.39
C VAL A 110 -1.09 -0.82 0.14
N HIS A 111 -1.66 -1.12 -1.03
CA HIS A 111 -0.90 -1.26 -2.27
C HIS A 111 -1.58 -0.55 -3.45
N PRO A 112 -0.85 0.19 -4.30
CA PRO A 112 -1.46 1.01 -5.35
C PRO A 112 -2.20 0.18 -6.41
N LEU A 113 -1.65 -0.95 -6.84
CA LEU A 113 -2.14 -1.68 -8.01
C LEU A 113 -3.40 -2.54 -7.78
N ILE A 114 -3.86 -2.67 -6.53
CA ILE A 114 -4.94 -3.61 -6.18
C ILE A 114 -6.29 -2.91 -5.96
N ASN A 115 -6.30 -1.61 -5.66
CA ASN A 115 -7.52 -0.87 -5.28
C ASN A 115 -8.63 -1.02 -6.34
N HIS A 116 -8.29 -0.75 -7.60
CA HIS A 116 -9.21 -0.84 -8.72
C HIS A 116 -9.70 -2.27 -8.98
N MET A 117 -8.83 -3.27 -8.81
CA MET A 117 -9.19 -4.69 -8.99
C MET A 117 -10.20 -5.15 -7.94
N ILE A 118 -10.00 -4.73 -6.67
CA ILE A 118 -10.92 -5.03 -5.58
C ILE A 118 -12.30 -4.45 -5.90
N ILE A 119 -12.36 -3.16 -6.26
CA ILE A 119 -13.63 -2.51 -6.55
C ILE A 119 -14.32 -3.12 -7.78
N ASP A 120 -13.60 -3.31 -8.90
CA ASP A 120 -14.21 -3.89 -10.10
C ASP A 120 -14.73 -5.32 -9.86
N ALA A 121 -14.06 -6.10 -9.01
CA ALA A 121 -14.51 -7.42 -8.62
C ALA A 121 -15.74 -7.38 -7.69
N LEU A 122 -15.75 -6.52 -6.67
CA LEU A 122 -16.90 -6.37 -5.77
C LEU A 122 -18.14 -5.88 -6.52
N ASP A 123 -17.98 -4.91 -7.43
CA ASP A 123 -19.04 -4.41 -8.32
C ASP A 123 -19.61 -5.57 -9.16
N THR A 124 -18.73 -6.41 -9.71
CA THR A 124 -19.14 -7.58 -10.53
C THR A 124 -19.88 -8.63 -9.69
N LEU A 125 -19.43 -8.87 -8.46
CA LEU A 125 -20.04 -9.84 -7.55
C LEU A 125 -21.34 -9.31 -6.91
N GLY A 126 -21.66 -8.03 -7.09
CA GLY A 126 -22.79 -7.37 -6.42
C GLY A 126 -22.63 -7.29 -4.89
N ALA A 127 -21.39 -7.39 -4.40
CA ALA A 127 -21.08 -7.40 -2.97
C ALA A 127 -20.81 -5.98 -2.47
N ARG A 128 -21.24 -5.69 -1.24
CA ARG A 128 -20.92 -4.42 -0.55
C ARG A 128 -20.19 -4.71 0.74
N ILE A 129 -18.90 -4.42 0.73
CA ILE A 129 -18.02 -4.46 1.88
C ILE A 129 -17.21 -3.16 1.90
N PRO A 130 -17.06 -2.49 3.05
CA PRO A 130 -16.23 -1.31 3.15
C PRO A 130 -14.79 -1.57 2.67
N VAL A 131 -14.31 -0.72 1.76
CA VAL A 131 -12.93 -0.72 1.26
C VAL A 131 -12.26 0.58 1.64
N VAL A 132 -11.14 0.47 2.36
CA VAL A 132 -10.29 1.60 2.75
C VAL A 132 -8.94 1.48 2.06
N THR A 133 -8.52 2.54 1.39
CA THR A 133 -7.17 2.64 0.81
C THR A 133 -6.26 3.40 1.77
N VAL A 134 -5.10 2.85 2.12
CA VAL A 134 -4.08 3.51 2.93
C VAL A 134 -2.86 3.74 2.07
N VAL A 135 -2.63 5.00 1.68
CA VAL A 135 -1.55 5.39 0.79
C VAL A 135 -0.22 5.35 1.55
N THR A 136 0.74 4.62 1.01
CA THR A 136 2.08 4.50 1.60
C THR A 136 3.14 5.37 0.94
N ASP A 137 2.78 6.10 -0.13
CA ASP A 137 3.68 7.00 -0.86
C ASP A 137 3.65 8.40 -0.23
N LEU A 138 4.80 8.93 0.18
CA LEU A 138 4.87 10.16 0.98
C LEU A 138 4.72 11.47 0.18
N GLY A 139 5.11 11.48 -1.09
CA GLY A 139 5.23 12.72 -1.89
C GLY A 139 4.67 12.63 -3.32
N SER A 140 5.09 11.62 -4.08
CA SER A 140 4.66 11.44 -5.48
C SER A 140 3.83 10.17 -5.61
N ALA A 141 2.62 10.21 -5.04
CA ALA A 141 1.71 9.07 -5.10
C ALA A 141 1.24 8.83 -6.54
N HIS A 142 1.46 7.61 -7.03
CA HIS A 142 1.08 7.17 -8.37
C HIS A 142 -0.44 7.15 -8.56
N LEU A 143 -0.95 7.38 -9.78
CA LEU A 143 -2.40 7.49 -10.06
C LEU A 143 -3.21 6.27 -9.61
N SER A 144 -2.60 5.08 -9.64
CA SER A 144 -3.24 3.82 -9.25
C SER A 144 -3.70 3.74 -7.79
N TRP A 145 -3.20 4.61 -6.92
CA TRP A 145 -3.73 4.76 -5.56
C TRP A 145 -5.17 5.28 -5.52
N PHE A 146 -5.58 6.05 -6.54
CA PHE A 146 -6.79 6.85 -6.47
C PHE A 146 -7.95 6.19 -7.24
N ASP A 147 -8.76 5.40 -6.53
CA ASP A 147 -10.08 4.97 -6.99
C ASP A 147 -11.17 5.59 -6.09
N PRO A 148 -11.88 6.65 -6.52
CA PRO A 148 -12.85 7.37 -5.67
C PRO A 148 -14.10 6.55 -5.28
N ARG A 149 -14.24 5.35 -5.84
CA ARG A 149 -15.30 4.39 -5.48
C ARG A 149 -15.07 3.70 -4.13
N VAL A 150 -13.84 3.67 -3.62
CA VAL A 150 -13.58 3.18 -2.25
C VAL A 150 -14.33 4.02 -1.23
N ASP A 151 -14.61 3.45 -0.06
CA ASP A 151 -15.33 4.14 1.00
C ASP A 151 -14.50 5.29 1.58
N GLU A 152 -13.23 5.01 1.89
CA GLU A 152 -12.32 5.99 2.48
C GLU A 152 -10.89 5.85 1.94
N ILE A 153 -10.15 6.95 1.98
CA ILE A 153 -8.71 6.98 1.69
C ILE A 153 -7.95 7.68 2.81
N VAL A 154 -6.95 6.98 3.35
CA VAL A 154 -6.01 7.52 4.34
C VAL A 154 -4.74 7.93 3.61
N VAL A 155 -4.33 9.17 3.79
CA VAL A 155 -3.18 9.77 3.08
C VAL A 155 -2.10 10.24 4.07
N PRO A 156 -0.82 10.15 3.70
CA PRO A 156 0.26 10.44 4.63
C PRO A 156 0.66 11.92 4.69
N SER A 157 0.26 12.74 3.72
CA SER A 157 0.67 14.13 3.61
C SER A 157 -0.41 15.02 2.99
N SER A 158 -0.32 16.33 3.23
CA SER A 158 -1.24 17.31 2.66
C SER A 158 -1.14 17.39 1.14
N GLN A 159 0.04 17.10 0.58
CA GLN A 159 0.29 16.99 -0.85
C GLN A 159 -0.50 15.83 -1.45
N VAL A 160 -0.43 14.63 -0.86
CA VAL A 160 -1.20 13.46 -1.32
C VAL A 160 -2.70 13.67 -1.12
N ARG A 161 -3.11 14.39 -0.07
CA ARG A 161 -4.51 14.82 0.09
C ARG A 161 -5.00 15.68 -1.09
N GLN A 162 -4.19 16.62 -1.56
CA GLN A 162 -4.52 17.44 -2.72
C GLN A 162 -4.66 16.60 -3.99
N LEU A 163 -3.77 15.63 -4.20
CA LEU A 163 -3.86 14.66 -5.30
C LEU A 163 -5.16 13.85 -5.22
N ALA A 164 -5.52 13.33 -4.03
CA ALA A 164 -6.78 12.59 -3.86
C ALA A 164 -8.01 13.42 -4.28
N VAL A 165 -8.07 14.70 -3.87
CA VAL A 165 -9.14 15.63 -4.30
C VAL A 165 -9.10 15.83 -5.82
N GLN A 166 -7.91 16.04 -6.40
CA GLN A 166 -7.74 16.21 -7.84
C GLN A 166 -8.22 14.99 -8.64
N TYR A 167 -8.04 13.79 -8.10
CA TYR A 167 -8.49 12.54 -8.71
C TYR A 167 -9.92 12.12 -8.31
N GLY A 168 -10.72 13.06 -7.80
CA GLY A 168 -12.16 12.91 -7.68
C GLY A 168 -12.67 12.38 -6.33
N PHE A 169 -11.83 12.30 -5.30
CA PHE A 169 -12.32 11.99 -3.96
C PHE A 169 -13.08 13.18 -3.36
N ALA A 170 -14.23 12.89 -2.77
CA ALA A 170 -14.93 13.83 -1.91
C ALA A 170 -14.12 14.04 -0.62
N ARG A 171 -14.10 15.27 -0.08
CA ARG A 171 -13.19 15.65 1.02
C ARG A 171 -13.45 14.87 2.30
N GLU A 172 -14.70 14.52 2.55
CA GLU A 172 -15.18 13.72 3.67
C GLU A 172 -14.67 12.29 3.66
N LYS A 173 -14.26 11.76 2.50
CA LYS A 173 -13.66 10.42 2.37
C LYS A 173 -12.15 10.42 2.64
N ILE A 174 -11.51 11.59 2.79
CA ILE A 174 -10.05 11.71 2.84
C ILE A 174 -9.57 11.99 4.26
N PHE A 175 -8.82 11.05 4.83
CA PHE A 175 -8.26 11.14 6.17
C PHE A 175 -6.75 11.39 6.12
N LEU A 176 -6.31 12.53 6.65
CA LEU A 176 -4.89 12.87 6.76
C LEU A 176 -4.34 12.37 8.10
N CYS A 177 -3.92 11.11 8.15
CA CYS A 177 -3.44 10.45 9.38
C CYS A 177 -1.92 10.21 9.43
N GLY A 178 -1.19 10.50 8.34
CA GLY A 178 0.22 10.14 8.24
C GLY A 178 0.43 8.69 7.77
N LEU A 179 1.69 8.27 7.71
CA LEU A 179 2.04 6.90 7.34
C LEU A 179 1.90 5.97 8.57
N PRO A 180 1.25 4.80 8.43
CA PRO A 180 1.22 3.82 9.52
C PRO A 180 2.63 3.34 9.87
N VAL A 181 3.04 3.59 11.11
CA VAL A 181 4.31 3.08 11.66
C VAL A 181 4.02 2.19 12.86
N ARG A 182 4.94 1.27 13.17
CA ARG A 182 4.77 0.35 14.31
C ARG A 182 4.78 1.13 15.62
N GLU A 183 4.01 0.68 16.59
CA GLU A 183 3.86 1.27 17.94
C GLU A 183 5.20 1.66 18.59
N LYS A 184 6.22 0.82 18.46
CA LYS A 184 7.59 1.08 18.96
C LYS A 184 8.25 2.37 18.43
N PHE A 185 7.70 2.98 17.38
CA PHE A 185 8.15 4.24 16.81
C PHE A 185 7.25 5.43 17.13
N TRP A 186 6.15 5.23 17.88
CA TRP A 186 5.20 6.30 18.22
C TRP A 186 5.74 7.19 19.32
N HIS A 187 6.45 6.59 20.28
CA HIS A 187 6.97 7.27 21.45
C HIS A 187 8.49 7.41 21.35
N CYS A 188 8.97 8.64 21.46
CA CYS A 188 10.36 8.89 21.78
C CYS A 188 10.48 8.84 23.31
N PRO A 189 11.25 7.92 23.92
CA PRO A 189 11.43 7.92 25.36
C PRO A 189 12.07 9.25 25.80
N GLU A 190 11.34 10.06 26.58
CA GLU A 190 11.82 11.35 27.10
C GLU A 190 13.16 11.21 27.86
N SER A 191 13.42 10.01 28.40
CA SER A 191 14.60 9.67 29.19
C SER A 191 15.88 9.35 28.38
N GLN A 192 15.80 9.24 27.04
CA GLN A 192 16.97 8.90 26.23
C GLN A 192 17.53 10.12 25.50
N SER A 193 18.39 10.86 26.21
CA SER A 193 19.23 11.88 25.59
C SER A 193 20.02 11.29 24.41
N LYS A 194 20.12 12.05 23.32
CA LYS A 194 20.98 11.73 22.15
C LYS A 194 22.41 11.35 22.56
N VAL A 195 22.91 11.91 23.67
CA VAL A 195 24.24 11.60 24.22
C VAL A 195 24.30 10.17 24.78
N VAL A 196 23.27 9.75 25.51
CA VAL A 196 23.15 8.41 26.09
C VAL A 196 23.07 7.35 24.99
N LEU A 197 22.22 7.58 23.98
CA LEU A 197 22.09 6.69 22.82
C LEU A 197 23.39 6.56 22.03
N LYS A 198 24.08 7.67 21.76
CA LYS A 198 25.40 7.63 21.11
C LYS A 198 26.40 6.81 21.91
N LYS A 199 26.45 6.99 23.24
CA LYS A 199 27.35 6.23 24.12
C LYS A 199 27.02 4.72 24.10
N GLN A 200 25.74 4.37 24.18
CA GLN A 200 25.28 2.97 24.12
C GLN A 200 25.61 2.30 22.79
N LEU A 201 25.50 3.03 21.68
CA LEU A 201 25.83 2.55 20.34
C LEU A 201 27.31 2.68 19.96
N GLY A 202 28.17 3.18 20.86
CA GLY A 202 29.60 3.40 20.58
C GLY A 202 29.90 4.52 19.56
N LEU A 203 28.93 5.40 19.29
CA LEU A 203 29.03 6.45 18.28
C LEU A 203 29.64 7.74 18.85
N ARG A 204 30.47 8.43 18.06
CA ARG A 204 31.12 9.70 18.42
C ARG A 204 30.97 10.74 17.31
N GLY A 205 31.02 12.03 17.67
CA GLY A 205 30.93 13.12 16.71
C GLY A 205 29.58 13.21 15.99
N THR A 206 29.58 13.74 14.77
CA THR A 206 28.40 13.77 13.89
C THR A 206 28.13 12.36 13.35
N VAL A 207 26.89 11.90 13.49
CA VAL A 207 26.46 10.56 13.04
C VAL A 207 25.53 10.75 11.86
N VAL A 208 25.82 10.07 10.76
CA VAL A 208 24.94 9.95 9.59
C VAL A 208 24.43 8.52 9.53
N LEU A 209 23.11 8.36 9.52
CA LEU A 209 22.46 7.06 9.34
C LEU A 209 22.22 6.85 7.85
N LEU A 210 22.87 5.83 7.29
CA LEU A 210 22.68 5.41 5.90
C LEU A 210 21.85 4.12 5.89
N MET A 211 20.71 4.12 5.20
CA MET A 211 19.82 2.96 5.07
C MET A 211 19.30 2.84 3.63
N GLY A 212 19.21 1.62 3.12
CA GLY A 212 18.65 1.28 1.79
C GLY A 212 17.29 0.56 1.85
N GLY A 213 16.56 0.70 2.96
CA GLY A 213 15.32 -0.06 3.22
C GLY A 213 15.57 -1.55 3.52
N GLY A 214 14.50 -2.31 3.75
CA GLY A 214 14.59 -3.72 4.16
C GLY A 214 15.22 -4.66 3.12
N GLU A 215 15.14 -4.29 1.84
CA GLU A 215 15.64 -5.09 0.70
C GLU A 215 16.92 -4.50 0.08
N GLY A 216 17.45 -3.38 0.60
CA GLY A 216 18.67 -2.74 0.07
C GLY A 216 18.51 -2.20 -1.36
N PHE A 217 17.39 -1.55 -1.66
CA PHE A 217 17.08 -1.07 -3.01
C PHE A 217 17.91 0.18 -3.36
N GLY A 218 18.66 0.09 -4.47
CA GLY A 218 19.49 1.19 -5.00
C GLY A 218 20.98 1.07 -4.65
N ALA A 219 21.85 1.40 -5.60
CA ALA A 219 23.27 1.57 -5.32
C ALA A 219 23.43 2.82 -4.43
N MET A 220 23.94 2.65 -3.21
CA MET A 220 24.28 3.77 -2.34
C MET A 220 25.67 4.29 -2.70
N PHE A 221 25.82 4.85 -3.89
CA PHE A 221 27.07 5.50 -4.35
C PHE A 221 26.74 6.69 -5.26
#